data_AF-A0A1D2R7V2-F1
#
_entry.id   AF-A0A1D2R7V2-F1
#
_cell.length_a   1.000
_cell.length_b   1.000
_cell.length_c   1.000
_cell.angle_alpha   90.00
_cell.angle_beta   90.00
_cell.angle_gamma   90.00
#
_symmetry.space_group_name_H-M   'P 1'
#
loop_
_entity.id
_entity.type
_entity.pdbx_description
1 polymer ?
#
loop_
_entity_poly.entity_id
_entity_poly.type
_entity_poly.pdbx_seq_one_letter_code
_entity_poly.pdbx_strand_id
1 'polypeptide(L)'
;MEIPYDLLGRIFVAVIVIILIVIVLGLIFAYITYKRKRMIFSGFVLFILDSFYIPAKRIISFFGGNDRMVEIVAVEIRNVLMKDDFDSVKYEDRIVILPQCLRSLECPAKMSSFDGIKCIECNRCKVCEIKKKANELGYGKTFVITGGSFIKRIISKHKPKAVLGVACPYEAYWGMLELEKKGIPSQAVLLLKEGCVETDADLDEVYERMGK
;
A
#
# COMPACT_ATOMS: atom_id res chain seq x y z
N MET A 1 31.15 -38.45 24.55
CA MET A 1 31.05 -38.10 23.12
C MET A 1 31.85 -36.82 22.95
N GLU A 2 33.14 -36.94 22.63
CA GLU A 2 34.01 -35.78 22.45
C GLU A 2 33.74 -35.20 21.07
N ILE A 3 33.22 -33.97 21.01
CA ILE A 3 33.05 -33.28 19.74
C ILE A 3 34.46 -32.98 19.21
N PRO A 4 34.86 -33.51 18.06
CA PRO A 4 36.21 -33.32 17.55
C PRO A 4 36.42 -31.82 17.26
N TYR A 5 37.44 -31.22 17.89
CA TYR A 5 37.77 -29.80 17.75
C TYR A 5 37.97 -29.37 16.28
N ASP A 6 38.38 -30.29 15.40
CA ASP A 6 38.48 -30.07 13.95
C ASP A 6 37.13 -29.76 13.29
N LEU A 7 36.06 -30.45 13.68
CA LEU A 7 34.71 -30.21 13.17
C LEU A 7 34.21 -28.82 13.61
N LEU A 8 34.47 -28.47 14.86
CA LEU A 8 34.09 -27.17 15.43
C LEU A 8 34.80 -26.02 14.68
N GLY A 9 36.10 -26.18 14.40
CA GLY A 9 36.90 -25.22 13.64
C GLY A 9 36.39 -25.01 12.21
N ARG A 10 36.06 -26.10 11.50
CA ARG A 10 35.51 -26.01 10.12
C ARG A 10 34.17 -25.30 10.09
N ILE A 11 33.28 -25.59 11.04
CA ILE A 11 31.98 -24.92 11.15
C ILE A 11 32.18 -23.42 11.41
N PHE A 12 33.06 -23.06 12.34
CA PHE A 12 33.34 -21.66 12.67
C PHE A 12 33.87 -20.87 11.46
N VAL A 13 34.83 -21.44 10.72
CA VAL A 13 35.35 -20.82 9.50
C VAL A 13 34.27 -20.71 8.42
N ALA A 14 33.46 -21.74 8.22
CA ALA A 14 32.36 -21.71 7.26
C ALA A 14 31.34 -20.60 7.59
N VAL A 15 30.99 -20.44 8.86
CA VAL A 15 30.10 -19.37 9.33
C VAL A 15 30.70 -17.99 9.05
N ILE A 16 31.99 -17.78 9.33
CA ILE A 16 32.67 -16.51 9.03
C ILE A 16 32.65 -16.21 7.52
N VAL A 17 32.95 -17.20 6.69
CA VAL A 17 32.93 -17.03 5.22
C VAL A 17 31.52 -16.68 4.74
N ILE A 18 30.48 -17.34 5.25
CA ILE A 18 29.09 -17.02 4.93
C ILE A 18 28.75 -15.58 5.34
N ILE A 19 29.15 -15.16 6.54
CA ILE A 19 28.93 -13.79 7.02
C ILE A 19 29.60 -12.78 6.09
N LEU A 20 30.86 -13.02 5.70
CA LEU A 20 31.58 -12.14 4.77
C LEU A 20 30.89 -12.06 3.41
N ILE A 21 30.42 -13.19 2.87
CA ILE A 21 29.68 -13.22 1.61
C ILE A 21 28.39 -12.40 1.73
N VAL A 22 27.62 -12.56 2.81
CA VAL A 22 26.38 -11.81 3.04
C VAL A 22 26.66 -10.30 3.14
N ILE A 23 27.73 -9.89 3.82
CA ILE A 23 28.13 -8.48 3.91
C ILE A 23 28.48 -7.93 2.52
N VAL A 24 29.31 -8.65 1.74
CA VAL A 24 29.71 -8.21 0.39
C VAL A 24 28.49 -8.09 -0.52
N LEU A 25 27.60 -9.07 -0.51
CA LEU A 25 26.35 -9.04 -1.27
C LEU A 25 25.45 -7.86 -0.84
N GLY A 26 25.35 -7.61 0.47
CA GLY A 26 24.62 -6.46 1.01
C GLY A 26 25.18 -5.11 0.57
N LEU A 27 26.50 -4.97 0.54
CA LEU A 27 27.18 -3.75 0.07
C LEU A 27 27.00 -3.54 -1.44
N ILE A 28 27.12 -4.60 -2.24
CA ILE A 28 26.84 -4.55 -3.69
C ILE A 28 25.38 -4.15 -3.92
N PHE A 29 24.44 -4.74 -3.18
CA PHE A 29 23.03 -4.42 -3.27
C PHE A 29 22.74 -2.96 -2.89
N ALA A 30 23.32 -2.47 -1.80
CA ALA A 30 23.19 -1.08 -1.36
C ALA A 30 23.76 -0.12 -2.42
N TYR A 31 24.94 -0.40 -2.97
CA TYR A 31 25.56 0.42 -4.01
C TYR A 31 24.72 0.47 -5.29
N ILE A 32 24.19 -0.67 -5.74
CA ILE A 32 23.34 -0.73 -6.93
C ILE A 32 22.03 0.04 -6.69
N THR A 33 21.40 -0.13 -5.53
CA THR A 33 20.17 0.58 -5.14
C THR A 33 20.39 2.09 -5.10
N TYR A 34 21.51 2.52 -4.48
CA TYR A 34 21.91 3.92 -4.44
C TYR A 34 22.10 4.52 -5.84
N LYS A 35 22.79 3.80 -6.73
CA LYS A 35 23.07 4.29 -8.10
C LYS A 35 21.83 4.33 -8.99
N ARG A 36 20.88 3.40 -8.82
CA ARG A 36 19.69 3.32 -9.67
C ARG A 36 18.49 4.11 -9.16
N LYS A 37 18.55 4.69 -7.94
CA LYS A 37 17.43 5.37 -7.26
C LYS A 37 16.12 4.57 -7.28
N ARG A 38 16.21 3.25 -7.47
CA ARG A 38 15.09 2.32 -7.59
C ARG A 38 15.51 1.02 -6.91
N MET A 39 14.64 0.46 -6.08
CA MET A 39 14.83 -0.90 -5.59
C MET A 39 14.59 -1.86 -6.76
N ILE A 40 15.67 -2.43 -7.31
CA ILE A 40 15.65 -3.36 -8.45
C ILE A 40 14.86 -4.65 -8.15
N PHE A 41 14.54 -4.87 -6.88
CA PHE A 41 13.86 -6.07 -6.40
C PHE A 41 12.59 -5.74 -5.59
N SER A 42 11.89 -4.66 -5.94
CA SER A 42 10.58 -4.34 -5.33
C SER A 42 9.66 -5.57 -5.34
N GLY A 43 9.57 -6.29 -6.46
CA GLY A 43 8.79 -7.52 -6.56
C GLY A 43 9.21 -8.64 -5.59
N PHE A 44 10.49 -8.76 -5.24
CA PHE A 44 10.91 -9.76 -4.23
C PHE A 44 10.64 -9.31 -2.81
N VAL A 45 10.86 -8.03 -2.50
CA VAL A 45 10.49 -7.50 -1.18
C VAL A 45 8.99 -7.69 -0.96
N LEU A 46 8.18 -7.39 -1.97
CA LEU A 46 6.74 -7.62 -1.94
C LEU A 46 6.40 -9.11 -1.85
N PHE A 47 7.09 -9.98 -2.61
CA PHE A 47 6.93 -11.44 -2.49
C PHE A 47 7.21 -11.95 -1.08
N ILE A 48 8.28 -11.48 -0.43
CA ILE A 48 8.59 -11.83 0.96
C ILE A 48 7.51 -11.28 1.90
N LEU A 49 7.11 -10.02 1.76
CA LEU A 49 6.04 -9.45 2.58
C LEU A 49 4.75 -10.27 2.49
N ASP A 50 4.34 -10.65 1.29
CA ASP A 50 3.10 -11.40 1.06
C ASP A 50 3.20 -12.85 1.55
N SER A 51 4.36 -13.48 1.36
CA SER A 51 4.61 -14.85 1.83
C SER A 51 4.61 -14.93 3.36
N PHE A 52 5.13 -13.91 4.03
CA PHE A 52 5.24 -13.85 5.48
C PHE A 52 4.05 -13.18 6.17
N TYR A 53 3.10 -12.60 5.44
CA TYR A 53 1.92 -11.94 5.99
C TYR A 53 1.12 -12.84 6.96
N ILE A 54 0.71 -14.04 6.53
CA ILE A 54 -0.07 -14.96 7.38
C ILE A 54 0.76 -15.46 8.59
N PRO A 55 2.01 -15.92 8.42
CA PRO A 55 2.88 -16.27 9.54
C PRO A 55 3.05 -15.13 10.55
N ALA A 56 3.34 -13.91 10.08
CA ALA A 56 3.56 -12.74 10.93
C ALA A 56 2.32 -12.42 11.77
N LYS A 57 1.13 -12.40 11.15
CA LYS A 57 -0.12 -12.19 11.89
C LYS A 57 -0.34 -13.23 12.97
N ARG A 58 -0.13 -14.51 12.67
CA ARG A 58 -0.27 -15.60 13.66
C ARG A 58 0.67 -15.44 14.84
N ILE A 59 1.93 -15.10 14.57
CA ILE A 59 2.95 -14.88 15.61
C ILE A 59 2.56 -13.69 16.50
N ILE A 60 2.21 -12.56 15.90
CA ILE A 60 1.84 -11.35 16.66
C ILE A 60 0.59 -11.60 17.51
N SER A 61 -0.44 -12.23 16.95
CA SER A 61 -1.64 -12.59 17.71
C SER A 61 -1.33 -13.57 18.84
N PHE A 62 -0.43 -14.54 18.62
CA PHE A 62 -0.01 -15.51 19.64
C PHE A 62 0.64 -14.83 20.85
N PHE A 63 1.43 -13.78 20.63
CA PHE A 63 2.03 -12.97 21.69
C PHE A 63 1.08 -11.89 22.25
N GLY A 64 -0.20 -11.89 21.87
CA GLY A 64 -1.19 -10.91 22.34
C GLY A 64 -1.03 -9.51 21.71
N GLY A 65 -0.26 -9.39 20.63
CA GLY A 65 -0.06 -8.14 19.90
C GLY A 65 -1.22 -7.82 18.95
N ASN A 66 -1.27 -6.56 18.51
CA ASN A 66 -2.22 -6.10 17.50
C ASN A 66 -1.78 -6.55 16.10
N ASP A 67 -2.47 -7.56 15.57
CA ASP A 67 -2.18 -8.15 14.25
C ASP A 67 -2.32 -7.13 13.11
N ARG A 68 -3.11 -6.06 13.29
CA ARG A 68 -3.26 -4.94 12.35
C ARG A 68 -1.97 -4.20 12.04
N MET A 69 -0.99 -4.25 12.93
CA MET A 69 0.31 -3.63 12.68
C MET A 69 1.00 -4.25 11.46
N VAL A 70 0.72 -5.51 11.14
CA VAL A 70 1.26 -6.16 9.94
C VAL A 70 0.75 -5.47 8.69
N GLU A 71 -0.55 -5.19 8.60
CA GLU A 71 -1.13 -4.47 7.46
C GLU A 71 -0.60 -3.05 7.35
N ILE A 72 -0.51 -2.30 8.45
CA ILE A 72 -0.01 -0.91 8.45
C ILE A 72 1.41 -0.88 7.90
N VAL A 73 2.30 -1.71 8.45
CA VAL A 73 3.69 -1.78 8.02
C VAL A 73 3.80 -2.23 6.56
N ALA A 74 3.01 -3.22 6.14
CA ALA A 74 3.01 -3.69 4.75
C ALA A 74 2.53 -2.60 3.77
N VAL A 75 1.51 -1.83 4.13
CA VAL A 75 1.01 -0.70 3.33
C VAL A 75 2.08 0.38 3.20
N GLU A 76 2.74 0.77 4.29
CA GLU A 76 3.79 1.79 4.23
C GLU A 76 5.01 1.36 3.42
N ILE A 77 5.44 0.10 3.55
CA ILE A 77 6.53 -0.43 2.71
C ILE A 77 6.12 -0.40 1.23
N ARG A 78 4.87 -0.77 0.90
CA ARG A 78 4.35 -0.69 -0.46
C ARG A 78 4.29 0.74 -0.98
N ASN A 79 3.87 1.69 -0.15
CA ASN A 79 3.87 3.12 -0.50
C ASN A 79 5.28 3.57 -0.91
N VAL A 80 6.29 3.27 -0.10
CA VAL A 80 7.69 3.60 -0.40
C VAL A 80 8.17 2.92 -1.69
N LEU A 81 7.89 1.62 -1.85
CA LEU A 81 8.35 0.84 -3.00
C LEU A 81 7.72 1.26 -4.33
N MET A 82 6.45 1.68 -4.31
CA MET A 82 5.69 2.02 -5.51
C MET A 82 5.70 3.52 -5.83
N LYS A 83 6.28 4.36 -4.97
CA LYS A 83 6.22 5.83 -5.09
C LYS A 83 6.74 6.33 -6.44
N ASP A 84 7.94 5.94 -6.83
CA ASP A 84 8.55 6.43 -8.08
C ASP A 84 7.76 6.02 -9.33
N ASP A 85 7.24 4.78 -9.34
CA ASP A 85 6.42 4.29 -10.45
C ASP A 85 5.05 4.98 -10.48
N PHE A 86 4.45 5.24 -9.32
CA PHE A 86 3.23 6.04 -9.21
C PHE A 86 3.43 7.48 -9.71
N ASP A 87 4.50 8.14 -9.26
CA ASP A 87 4.82 9.52 -9.59
C ASP A 87 5.17 9.69 -11.08
N SER A 88 5.68 8.64 -11.74
CA SER A 88 5.97 8.64 -13.18
C SER A 88 4.74 8.64 -14.09
N VAL A 89 3.56 8.25 -13.58
CA VAL A 89 2.31 8.18 -14.34
C VAL A 89 1.67 9.57 -14.42
N LYS A 90 1.17 10.01 -15.57
CA LYS A 90 0.48 11.31 -15.67
C LYS A 90 -0.83 11.33 -14.88
N TYR A 91 -1.18 12.47 -14.29
CA TYR A 91 -2.42 12.63 -13.51
C TYR A 91 -3.69 12.14 -14.22
N GLU A 92 -3.82 12.44 -15.52
CA GLU A 92 -4.97 12.02 -16.34
C GLU A 92 -5.18 10.50 -16.41
N ASP A 93 -4.10 9.73 -16.22
CA ASP A 93 -4.11 8.26 -16.19
C ASP A 93 -4.22 7.69 -14.76
N ARG A 94 -4.23 8.54 -13.74
CA ARG A 94 -4.41 8.17 -12.32
C ARG A 94 -5.87 8.26 -11.92
N ILE A 95 -6.28 7.42 -10.97
CA ILE A 95 -7.58 7.53 -10.31
C ILE A 95 -7.43 7.60 -8.79
N VAL A 96 -8.42 8.19 -8.13
CA VAL A 96 -8.57 8.19 -6.67
C VAL A 96 -9.72 7.28 -6.28
N ILE A 97 -9.51 6.40 -5.30
CA ILE A 97 -10.53 5.54 -4.72
C ILE A 97 -10.70 5.89 -3.25
N LEU A 98 -11.93 6.28 -2.87
CA LEU A 98 -12.29 6.70 -1.53
C LEU A 98 -13.31 5.73 -0.90
N PRO A 99 -13.28 5.53 0.42
CA PRO A 99 -14.19 4.62 1.09
C PRO A 99 -15.51 5.33 1.39
N GLN A 100 -16.62 4.59 1.34
CA GLN A 100 -17.92 5.12 1.76
C GLN A 100 -17.92 5.58 3.22
N CYS A 101 -17.07 4.99 4.07
CA CYS A 101 -17.00 5.28 5.50
C CYS A 101 -16.56 6.73 5.79
N LEU A 102 -15.87 7.38 4.84
CA LEU A 102 -15.44 8.79 4.93
C LEU A 102 -16.61 9.77 4.69
N ARG A 103 -17.78 9.28 4.27
CA ARG A 103 -18.97 10.11 4.09
C ARG A 103 -19.61 10.43 5.43
N SER A 104 -20.11 11.66 5.55
CA SER A 104 -21.05 12.01 6.61
C SER A 104 -22.36 11.25 6.45
N LEU A 105 -23.00 10.92 7.56
CA LEU A 105 -24.33 10.32 7.59
C LEU A 105 -25.40 11.17 6.89
N GLU A 106 -25.19 12.48 6.85
CA GLU A 106 -26.09 13.44 6.19
C GLU A 106 -25.80 13.61 4.69
N CYS A 107 -24.86 12.84 4.13
CA CYS A 107 -24.49 12.95 2.73
C CYS A 107 -25.64 12.51 1.81
N PRO A 108 -26.23 13.41 1.00
CA PRO A 108 -27.39 13.11 0.14
C PRO A 108 -27.05 12.26 -1.09
N ALA A 109 -25.77 11.92 -1.31
CA ALA A 109 -25.33 11.16 -2.46
C ALA A 109 -25.92 9.74 -2.45
N LYS A 110 -26.61 9.37 -3.54
CA LYS A 110 -27.19 8.03 -3.70
C LYS A 110 -26.16 7.06 -4.26
N MET A 111 -26.28 5.79 -3.86
CA MET A 111 -25.48 4.70 -4.42
C MET A 111 -26.04 4.30 -5.79
N SER A 112 -25.18 4.26 -6.80
CA SER A 112 -25.45 3.61 -8.08
C SER A 112 -24.97 2.17 -8.02
N SER A 113 -25.82 1.23 -8.42
CA SER A 113 -25.48 -0.20 -8.54
C SER A 113 -24.35 -0.44 -9.56
N PHE A 114 -24.07 0.52 -10.45
CA PHE A 114 -23.08 0.39 -11.53
C PHE A 114 -21.78 1.13 -11.28
N ASP A 115 -21.85 2.36 -10.77
CA ASP A 115 -20.70 3.27 -10.67
C ASP A 115 -20.29 3.58 -9.22
N GLY A 116 -20.92 2.92 -8.24
CA GLY A 116 -20.69 3.22 -6.82
C GLY A 116 -21.39 4.51 -6.40
N ILE A 117 -20.85 5.21 -5.39
CA ILE A 117 -21.43 6.46 -4.91
C ILE A 117 -20.84 7.63 -5.71
N LYS A 118 -21.70 8.38 -6.39
CA LYS A 118 -21.28 9.60 -7.10
C LYS A 118 -21.34 10.78 -6.15
N CYS A 119 -20.18 11.27 -5.70
CA CYS A 119 -20.10 12.47 -4.87
C CYS A 119 -20.65 13.69 -5.63
N ILE A 120 -21.70 14.30 -5.07
CA ILE A 120 -22.36 15.52 -5.59
C ILE A 120 -21.81 16.81 -4.96
N GLU A 121 -20.67 16.73 -4.27
CA GLU A 121 -19.98 17.88 -3.68
C GLU A 121 -20.83 18.66 -2.65
N CYS A 122 -21.58 17.93 -1.83
CA CYS A 122 -22.42 18.50 -0.76
C CYS A 122 -21.65 19.22 0.38
N ASN A 123 -20.31 19.21 0.36
CA ASN A 123 -19.41 19.79 1.36
C ASN A 123 -19.61 19.32 2.82
N ARG A 124 -20.25 18.16 3.05
CA ARG A 124 -20.46 17.60 4.40
C ARG A 124 -19.37 16.63 4.87
N CYS A 125 -18.37 16.33 4.03
CA CYS A 125 -17.33 15.36 4.35
C CYS A 125 -16.06 15.59 3.50
N LYS A 126 -14.94 15.04 3.99
CA LYS A 126 -13.62 15.12 3.36
C LYS A 126 -13.53 14.53 1.95
N VAL A 127 -14.47 13.63 1.59
CA VAL A 127 -14.61 13.14 0.21
C VAL A 127 -14.73 14.29 -0.80
N CYS A 128 -15.44 15.36 -0.44
CA CYS A 128 -15.60 16.54 -1.30
C CYS A 128 -14.25 17.25 -1.54
N GLU A 129 -13.49 17.47 -0.47
CA GLU A 129 -12.21 18.18 -0.50
C GLU A 129 -11.16 17.38 -1.28
N ILE A 130 -11.06 16.07 -1.03
CA ILE A 130 -10.15 15.18 -1.77
C ILE A 130 -10.54 15.14 -3.25
N LYS A 131 -11.84 15.07 -3.58
CA LYS A 131 -12.29 15.09 -4.96
C LYS A 131 -11.95 16.42 -5.66
N LYS A 132 -12.16 17.55 -4.99
CA LYS A 132 -11.79 18.87 -5.52
C LYS A 132 -10.29 18.95 -5.80
N LYS A 133 -9.46 18.52 -4.85
CA LYS A 133 -8.01 18.49 -5.03
C LYS A 133 -7.58 17.57 -6.18
N ALA A 134 -8.23 16.42 -6.33
CA ALA A 134 -7.96 15.49 -7.42
C ALA A 134 -8.25 16.14 -8.78
N ASN A 135 -9.38 16.84 -8.90
CA ASN A 135 -9.73 17.57 -10.11
C ASN A 135 -8.73 18.70 -10.41
N GLU A 136 -8.30 19.46 -9.41
CA GLU A 136 -7.29 20.52 -9.56
C GLU A 136 -5.94 20.00 -10.09
N LEU A 137 -5.51 18.83 -9.62
CA LEU A 137 -4.28 18.18 -10.09
C LEU A 137 -4.45 17.47 -11.44
N GLY A 138 -5.68 17.35 -11.95
CA GLY A 138 -5.97 16.69 -13.22
C GLY A 138 -6.05 15.16 -13.14
N TYR A 139 -6.37 14.60 -11.97
CA TYR A 139 -6.66 13.16 -11.85
C TYR A 139 -7.82 12.77 -12.79
N GLY A 140 -7.68 11.65 -13.48
CA GLY A 140 -8.67 11.22 -14.47
C GLY A 140 -10.06 11.03 -13.87
N LYS A 141 -10.17 10.34 -12.73
CA LYS A 141 -11.45 10.10 -12.02
C LYS A 141 -11.27 9.88 -10.52
N THR A 142 -12.32 10.22 -9.76
CA THR A 142 -12.46 9.89 -8.33
C THR A 142 -13.70 9.01 -8.12
N PHE A 143 -13.52 7.88 -7.44
CA PHE A 143 -14.58 6.92 -7.14
C PHE A 143 -14.80 6.82 -5.63
N VAL A 144 -16.05 6.69 -5.20
CA VAL A 144 -16.41 6.37 -3.82
C VAL A 144 -17.06 4.99 -3.80
N ILE A 145 -16.44 4.04 -3.10
CA ILE A 145 -16.84 2.62 -3.13
C ILE A 145 -17.34 2.12 -1.78
N THR A 146 -18.20 1.10 -1.84
CA THR A 146 -18.82 0.49 -0.65
C THR A 146 -18.11 -0.76 -0.14
N GLY A 147 -16.95 -1.09 -0.70
CA GLY A 147 -16.08 -2.18 -0.26
C GLY A 147 -15.14 -2.65 -1.36
N GLY A 148 -14.16 -3.48 -0.98
CA GLY A 148 -13.07 -3.93 -1.87
C GLY A 148 -13.50 -4.67 -3.15
N SER A 149 -14.69 -5.27 -3.19
CA SER A 149 -15.20 -5.97 -4.39
C SER A 149 -15.38 -5.03 -5.60
N PHE A 150 -15.62 -3.74 -5.36
CA PHE A 150 -15.74 -2.73 -6.42
C PHE A 150 -14.40 -2.40 -7.09
N ILE A 151 -13.27 -2.60 -6.41
CA ILE A 151 -11.94 -2.28 -6.95
C ILE A 151 -11.71 -3.05 -8.26
N LYS A 152 -12.00 -4.36 -8.28
CA LYS A 152 -11.84 -5.20 -9.48
C LYS A 152 -12.66 -4.68 -10.68
N ARG A 153 -13.88 -4.21 -10.42
CA ARG A 153 -14.78 -3.66 -11.43
C ARG A 153 -14.26 -2.32 -11.97
N ILE A 154 -13.79 -1.43 -11.09
CA ILE A 154 -13.23 -0.14 -11.48
C ILE A 154 -11.99 -0.34 -12.34
N ILE A 155 -11.06 -1.17 -11.89
CA ILE A 155 -9.82 -1.47 -12.62
C ILE A 155 -10.14 -2.04 -14.02
N SER A 156 -11.06 -3.01 -14.10
CA SER A 156 -11.43 -3.62 -15.39
C SER A 156 -12.07 -2.64 -16.36
N LYS A 157 -12.98 -1.78 -15.87
CA LYS A 157 -13.73 -0.81 -16.68
C LYS A 157 -12.89 0.38 -17.11
N HIS A 158 -12.04 0.90 -16.22
CA HIS A 158 -11.33 2.17 -16.43
C HIS A 158 -9.85 2.01 -16.79
N LYS A 159 -9.26 0.84 -16.53
CA LYS A 159 -7.86 0.51 -16.82
C LYS A 159 -6.88 1.64 -16.43
N PRO A 160 -6.92 2.10 -15.17
CA PRO A 160 -6.04 3.16 -14.72
C PRO A 160 -4.58 2.69 -14.78
N LYS A 161 -3.65 3.63 -14.99
CA LYS A 161 -2.21 3.33 -14.92
C LYS A 161 -1.64 3.53 -13.52
N ALA A 162 -2.33 4.25 -12.63
CA ALA A 162 -1.99 4.31 -11.21
C ALA A 162 -3.24 4.60 -10.34
N VAL A 163 -3.18 4.22 -9.06
CA VAL A 163 -4.29 4.38 -8.13
C VAL A 163 -3.83 4.98 -6.80
N LEU A 164 -4.49 6.05 -6.36
CA LEU A 164 -4.43 6.50 -4.97
C LEU A 164 -5.65 5.98 -4.22
N GLY A 165 -5.45 5.24 -3.14
CA GLY A 165 -6.52 4.75 -2.28
C GLY A 165 -6.55 5.48 -0.93
N VAL A 166 -7.73 5.64 -0.36
CA VAL A 166 -7.90 5.93 1.08
C VAL A 166 -8.72 4.80 1.67
N ALA A 167 -8.23 4.14 2.73
CA ALA A 167 -8.89 2.96 3.28
C ALA A 167 -8.41 2.62 4.71
N CYS A 168 -9.08 1.69 5.37
CA CYS A 168 -8.51 1.07 6.58
C CYS A 168 -7.33 0.15 6.20
N PRO A 169 -6.44 -0.21 7.15
CA PRO A 169 -5.25 -1.01 6.87
C PRO A 169 -5.53 -2.32 6.13
N TYR A 170 -6.60 -3.03 6.53
CA TYR A 170 -6.99 -4.28 5.89
C TYR A 170 -7.37 -4.10 4.41
N GLU A 171 -8.26 -3.15 4.10
CA GLU A 171 -8.69 -2.89 2.73
C GLU A 171 -7.55 -2.31 1.87
N ALA A 172 -6.69 -1.46 2.46
CA ALA A 172 -5.51 -0.91 1.80
C ALA A 172 -4.54 -2.03 1.41
N TYR A 173 -4.18 -2.93 2.34
CA TYR A 173 -3.26 -4.04 2.07
C TYR A 173 -3.75 -4.93 0.92
N TRP A 174 -4.99 -5.41 1.00
CA TRP A 174 -5.55 -6.29 -0.04
C TRP A 174 -5.78 -5.57 -1.37
N GLY A 175 -6.14 -4.28 -1.32
CA GLY A 175 -6.30 -3.44 -2.50
C GLY A 175 -4.98 -3.23 -3.25
N MET A 176 -3.92 -2.88 -2.53
CA MET A 176 -2.58 -2.72 -3.09
C MET A 176 -2.03 -4.03 -3.65
N LEU A 177 -2.26 -5.16 -2.96
CA LEU A 177 -1.88 -6.48 -3.44
C LEU A 177 -2.56 -6.84 -4.78
N GLU A 178 -3.86 -6.54 -4.92
CA GLU A 178 -4.60 -6.78 -6.17
C GLU A 178 -4.11 -5.86 -7.32
N LEU A 179 -3.74 -4.62 -7.01
CA LEU A 179 -3.20 -3.67 -7.98
C LEU A 179 -1.80 -4.07 -8.44
N GLU A 180 -0.94 -4.49 -7.51
CA GLU A 180 0.40 -4.99 -7.79
C GLU A 180 0.36 -6.20 -8.74
N LYS A 181 -0.55 -7.16 -8.50
CA LYS A 181 -0.74 -8.33 -9.39
C LYS A 181 -1.10 -7.95 -10.83
N LYS A 182 -1.60 -6.73 -11.04
CA LYS A 182 -1.94 -6.17 -12.36
C LYS A 182 -0.88 -5.22 -12.91
N GLY A 183 0.23 -5.04 -12.21
CA GLY A 183 1.29 -4.11 -12.57
C GLY A 183 0.86 -2.64 -12.46
N ILE A 184 -0.14 -2.33 -11.62
CA ILE A 184 -0.64 -0.97 -11.43
C ILE A 184 0.01 -0.38 -10.17
N PRO A 185 0.92 0.62 -10.28
CA PRO A 185 1.47 1.30 -9.13
C PRO A 185 0.38 1.98 -8.30
N SER A 186 0.53 1.91 -6.98
CA SER A 186 -0.46 2.45 -6.06
C SER A 186 0.16 3.16 -4.88
N GLN A 187 -0.58 4.13 -4.35
CA GLN A 187 -0.35 4.76 -3.06
C GLN A 187 -1.62 4.60 -2.24
N ALA A 188 -1.50 4.45 -0.93
CA ALA A 188 -2.63 4.32 -0.03
C ALA A 188 -2.44 5.19 1.21
N VAL A 189 -3.49 5.90 1.60
CA VAL A 189 -3.56 6.66 2.85
C VAL A 189 -4.48 5.95 3.81
N LEU A 190 -3.99 5.73 5.03
CA LEU A 190 -4.73 5.02 6.05
C LEU A 190 -5.70 5.96 6.77
N LEU A 191 -6.90 5.47 7.08
CA LEU A 191 -7.86 6.23 7.88
C LEU A 191 -7.33 6.41 9.32
N LEU A 192 -7.44 7.62 9.86
CA LEU A 192 -7.05 7.98 11.24
C LEU A 192 -7.94 7.29 12.27
N LYS A 193 -9.22 7.14 11.92
CA LYS A 193 -10.22 6.49 12.76
C LYS A 193 -10.83 5.33 12.00
N GLU A 194 -10.66 4.14 12.55
CA GLU A 194 -11.30 2.93 12.04
C GLU A 194 -12.75 2.83 12.51
N GLY A 195 -13.62 2.35 11.62
CA GLY A 195 -15.07 2.25 11.82
C GLY A 195 -15.77 2.16 10.47
N CYS A 196 -17.04 1.78 10.46
CA CYS A 196 -17.83 1.75 9.22
C CYS A 196 -18.61 3.05 8.97
N VAL A 197 -18.50 4.03 9.88
CA VAL A 197 -19.30 5.25 9.90
C VAL A 197 -18.43 6.42 10.36
N GLU A 198 -18.46 7.52 9.60
CA GLU A 198 -17.77 8.79 9.90
C GLU A 198 -16.31 8.58 10.33
N THR A 199 -15.61 7.77 9.54
CA THR A 199 -14.16 7.63 9.64
C THR A 199 -13.49 8.92 9.20
N ASP A 200 -12.24 9.11 9.64
CA ASP A 200 -11.49 10.32 9.32
C ASP A 200 -10.20 10.00 8.55
N ALA A 201 -9.75 10.94 7.75
CA ALA A 201 -8.50 10.86 6.98
C ALA A 201 -7.70 12.15 7.17
N ASP A 202 -6.38 12.04 7.24
CA ASP A 202 -5.50 13.19 7.22
C ASP A 202 -5.45 13.75 5.79
N LEU A 203 -5.96 14.98 5.61
CA LEU A 203 -5.98 15.62 4.30
C LEU A 203 -4.59 16.00 3.84
N ASP A 204 -3.69 16.38 4.75
CA ASP A 204 -2.33 16.77 4.39
C ASP A 204 -1.58 15.55 3.86
N GLU A 205 -1.73 14.39 4.50
CA GLU A 205 -1.17 13.12 4.03
C GLU A 205 -1.76 12.69 2.67
N VAL A 206 -3.08 12.86 2.48
CA VAL A 206 -3.71 12.61 1.18
C VAL A 206 -3.11 13.52 0.11
N TYR A 207 -2.98 14.81 0.39
CA TYR A 207 -2.46 15.77 -0.59
C TYR A 207 -0.98 15.55 -0.89
N GLU A 208 -0.19 15.15 0.09
CA GLU A 208 1.21 14.76 -0.11
C GLU A 208 1.31 13.55 -1.04
N ARG A 209 0.55 12.48 -0.77
CA ARG A 209 0.55 11.27 -1.61
C ARG A 209 -0.09 11.49 -3.00
N MET A 210 -0.85 12.56 -3.19
CA MET A 210 -1.30 12.98 -4.52
C MET A 210 -0.18 13.58 -5.38
N GLY A 211 0.98 13.89 -4.82
CA GLY A 211 2.10 14.50 -5.55
C GLY A 211 2.15 16.01 -5.41
N LYS A 212 2.03 16.51 -4.17
CA LYS A 212 2.58 17.81 -3.83
C LYS A 212 4.11 17.74 -3.80
#